data_AF-A0A7W8SSS2-F1
#
_entry.id   AF-A0A7W8SSS2-F1
#
_cell.length_a   1.000
_cell.length_b   1.000
_cell.length_c   1.000
_cell.angle_alpha   90.00
_cell.angle_beta   90.00
_cell.angle_gamma   90.00
#
_symmetry.space_group_name_H-M   'P 1'
#
loop_
_entity.id
_entity.type
_entity.pdbx_description
1 polymer ?
#
loop_
_entity_poly.entity_id
_entity_poly.type
_entity_poly.pdbx_seq_one_letter_code
_entity_poly.pdbx_strand_id
1 'polypeptide(L)'
;MANEATRSTVAEQLDVKEIVFAMDTATGLFAYANTSFSDLAAPFEAIQDSAGRGTDSLTSRLASLGRNLCDSLENDFSNYQDDYQARTECYSAALMGVPCPLPRQRKAN
;
A
#
# COMPACT_ATOMS: atom_id res chain seq x y z
N MET A 1 -7.58 -40.99 22.95
CA MET A 1 -8.10 -39.73 22.39
C MET A 1 -8.22 -38.73 23.53
N ALA A 2 -7.21 -37.89 23.72
CA ALA A 2 -7.23 -36.72 24.60
C ALA A 2 -5.91 -35.96 24.38
N ASN A 3 -5.94 -34.93 23.53
CA ASN A 3 -4.97 -33.83 23.49
C ASN A 3 -5.44 -32.83 22.43
N GLU A 4 -6.60 -32.22 22.66
CA GLU A 4 -6.89 -30.92 22.07
C GLU A 4 -6.60 -29.88 23.13
N ALA A 5 -5.56 -29.12 22.84
CA ALA A 5 -5.06 -28.00 23.60
C ALA A 5 -6.19 -27.15 24.16
N THR A 6 -6.32 -27.16 25.49
CA THR A 6 -6.69 -25.98 26.26
C THR A 6 -5.66 -24.88 25.97
N ARG A 7 -5.78 -24.25 24.80
CA ARG A 7 -5.09 -23.02 24.47
C ARG A 7 -5.76 -21.96 25.34
N SER A 8 -5.14 -21.78 26.50
CA SER A 8 -5.53 -20.85 27.56
C SER A 8 -6.14 -19.59 26.98
N THR A 9 -7.45 -19.44 27.21
CA THR A 9 -8.27 -18.27 26.95
C THR A 9 -7.91 -17.16 27.93
N VAL A 10 -6.69 -16.66 27.84
CA VAL A 10 -6.40 -15.28 28.19
C VAL A 10 -6.36 -14.59 26.84
N ALA A 11 -7.49 -14.01 26.44
CA ALA A 11 -7.47 -13.01 25.39
C ALA A 11 -6.49 -11.94 25.88
N GLU A 12 -5.27 -11.96 25.35
CA GLU A 12 -4.28 -10.92 25.56
C GLU A 12 -5.00 -9.62 25.21
N GLN A 13 -5.28 -8.80 26.21
CA GLN A 13 -5.99 -7.54 26.00
C GLN A 13 -5.09 -6.73 25.08
N LEU A 14 -5.54 -6.58 23.82
CA LEU A 14 -4.84 -5.80 22.81
C LEU A 14 -4.56 -4.40 23.38
N ASP A 15 -3.28 -4.04 23.49
CA ASP A 15 -2.90 -2.70 23.93
C ASP A 15 -3.24 -1.70 22.81
N VAL A 16 -4.28 -0.90 23.05
CA VAL A 16 -4.74 0.12 22.12
C VAL A 16 -3.62 1.10 21.77
N LYS A 17 -2.71 1.40 22.70
CA LYS A 17 -1.59 2.31 22.43
C LYS A 17 -0.59 1.70 21.45
N GLU A 18 -0.31 0.41 21.59
CA GLU A 18 0.57 -0.31 20.66
C GLU A 18 -0.04 -0.38 19.26
N ILE A 19 -1.36 -0.62 19.17
CA ILE A 19 -2.08 -0.59 17.89
C ILE A 19 -1.99 0.79 17.24
N VAL A 20 -2.30 1.86 18.00
CA VAL A 20 -2.24 3.22 17.47
C VAL A 20 -0.82 3.57 17.03
N PHE A 21 0.20 3.18 17.79
CA PHE A 21 1.61 3.38 17.42
C PHE A 21 1.99 2.62 16.14
N ALA A 22 1.58 1.36 16.01
CA ALA A 22 1.81 0.56 14.81
C ALA A 22 1.11 1.18 13.58
N MET A 23 -0.10 1.72 13.75
CA MET A 23 -0.83 2.42 12.69
C MET A 23 -0.16 3.73 12.28
N ASP A 24 0.32 4.52 13.23
CA ASP A 24 1.07 5.75 12.93
C ASP A 24 2.37 5.44 12.17
N THR A 25 3.10 4.41 12.64
CA THR A 25 4.33 3.93 11.98
C THR A 25 4.05 3.44 10.55
N ALA A 26 3.00 2.63 10.37
CA ALA A 26 2.61 2.16 9.04
C ALA A 26 2.25 3.33 8.11
N THR A 27 1.53 4.33 8.60
CA THR A 27 1.18 5.55 7.84
C THR A 27 2.44 6.29 7.37
N GLY A 28 3.45 6.43 8.23
CA GLY A 28 4.74 7.00 7.86
C GLY A 28 5.47 6.19 6.77
N LEU A 29 5.43 4.85 6.87
CA LEU A 29 6.01 3.96 5.86
C LEU A 29 5.28 4.06 4.51
N PHE A 30 3.95 4.21 4.51
CA PHE A 30 3.18 4.45 3.28
C PHE A 30 3.60 5.77 2.61
N ALA A 31 3.75 6.85 3.39
CA ALA A 31 4.19 8.14 2.86
C ALA A 31 5.61 8.06 2.24
N TYR A 32 6.53 7.35 2.91
CA TYR A 32 7.88 7.11 2.40
C TYR A 32 7.89 6.28 1.11
N ALA A 33 7.10 5.20 1.07
CA ALA A 33 6.98 4.36 -0.12
C ALA A 33 6.41 5.13 -1.30
N ASN A 34 5.44 6.01 -1.09
CA ASN A 34 4.88 6.87 -2.14
C ASN A 34 5.94 7.77 -2.79
N THR A 35 6.85 8.32 -1.98
CA THR A 35 7.98 9.13 -2.48
C THR A 35 8.97 8.25 -3.27
N SER A 36 9.20 7.02 -2.81
CA SER A 36 10.14 6.09 -3.44
C SER A 36 9.69 5.63 -4.84
N PHE A 37 8.38 5.53 -5.11
CA PHE A 37 7.87 5.23 -6.46
C PHE A 37 8.14 6.37 -7.44
N SER A 38 8.02 7.63 -6.99
CA SER A 38 8.39 8.80 -7.80
C SER A 38 9.88 8.79 -8.14
N ASP A 39 10.73 8.47 -7.16
CA ASP A 39 12.18 8.35 -7.37
C ASP A 39 12.55 7.21 -8.35
N LEU A 40 11.77 6.12 -8.36
CA LEU A 40 11.98 4.98 -9.25
C LEU A 40 11.64 5.30 -10.72
N ALA A 41 10.66 6.16 -10.97
CA ALA A 41 10.25 6.56 -12.31
C ALA A 41 11.23 7.57 -12.95
N ALA A 42 11.83 8.44 -12.14
CA ALA A 42 12.75 9.50 -12.58
C ALA A 42 13.87 9.06 -13.57
N PRO A 43 14.61 7.95 -13.36
CA PRO A 43 15.62 7.52 -14.32
C PRO A 43 15.05 7.13 -15.68
N PHE A 44 13.85 6.53 -15.73
CA PHE A 44 13.24 6.16 -16.99
C PHE A 44 12.74 7.38 -17.76
N GLU A 45 12.23 8.40 -17.07
CA GLU A 45 11.89 9.69 -17.67
C GLU A 45 13.13 10.39 -18.23
N ALA A 46 14.22 10.44 -17.47
CA ALA A 46 15.48 11.03 -17.93
C ALA A 46 16.07 10.29 -19.16
N ILE A 47 15.96 8.96 -19.20
CA ILE A 47 16.38 8.17 -20.37
C ILE A 47 15.48 8.48 -21.58
N GLN A 48 14.18 8.63 -21.37
CA GLN A 48 13.25 8.97 -22.44
C GLN A 48 13.52 10.37 -23.01
N ASP A 49 13.80 11.34 -22.16
CA ASP A 49 14.12 12.71 -22.55
C ASP A 49 15.47 12.80 -23.29
N SER A 50 16.47 12.02 -22.86
CA SER A 50 17.80 11.99 -23.47
C SER A 50 17.88 11.19 -24.78
N ALA A 51 16.99 10.22 -24.99
CA ALA A 51 16.95 9.41 -26.22
C ALA A 51 16.51 10.21 -27.47
N GLY A 52 16.08 11.47 -27.31
CA GLY A 52 15.56 12.31 -28.39
C GLY A 52 14.18 11.85 -28.88
N ARG A 53 13.47 12.71 -29.63
CA ARG A 53 12.10 12.45 -30.16
C ARG A 53 12.04 11.39 -31.27
N GLY A 54 12.90 10.36 -31.23
CA GLY A 54 12.89 9.22 -32.14
C GLY A 54 12.30 8.00 -31.45
N THR A 55 11.06 7.67 -31.79
CA THR A 55 10.26 6.57 -31.20
C THR A 55 10.81 5.16 -31.45
N ASP A 56 11.85 5.01 -32.29
CA ASP A 56 12.33 3.69 -32.75
C ASP A 56 13.62 3.18 -32.09
N SER A 57 14.24 3.95 -31.17
CA SER A 57 15.42 3.46 -30.47
C SER A 57 15.05 2.40 -29.42
N LEU A 58 15.90 1.38 -29.25
CA LEU A 58 15.75 0.37 -28.20
C LEU A 58 15.70 1.04 -26.80
N THR A 59 16.48 2.10 -26.62
CA THR A 59 16.54 2.91 -25.40
C THR A 59 15.20 3.55 -25.06
N SER A 60 14.50 4.13 -26.05
CA SER A 60 13.16 4.71 -25.86
C SER A 60 12.12 3.66 -25.46
N ARG A 61 12.19 2.48 -26.06
CA ARG A 61 11.31 1.34 -25.74
C ARG A 61 11.55 0.80 -24.33
N LEU A 62 12.80 0.65 -23.91
CA LEU A 62 13.17 0.22 -22.55
C LEU A 62 12.75 1.24 -21.50
N ALA A 63 12.94 2.53 -21.76
CA ALA A 63 12.45 3.59 -20.88
C ALA A 63 10.94 3.56 -20.73
N SER A 64 10.21 3.40 -21.83
CA SER A 64 8.74 3.29 -21.81
C SER A 64 8.26 2.05 -21.04
N LEU A 65 8.94 0.90 -21.19
CA LEU A 65 8.64 -0.31 -20.42
C LEU A 65 8.87 -0.08 -18.91
N GLY A 66 9.98 0.57 -18.55
CA GLY A 66 10.31 0.89 -17.17
C GLY A 66 9.29 1.83 -16.52
N ARG A 67 8.84 2.86 -17.24
CA ARG A 67 7.76 3.74 -16.80
C ARG A 67 6.45 2.99 -16.58
N ASN A 68 6.01 2.20 -17.54
CA ASN A 68 4.78 1.40 -17.41
C ASN A 68 4.83 0.46 -16.20
N LEU A 69 6.01 -0.10 -15.89
CA LEU A 69 6.20 -0.92 -14.70
C LEU A 69 6.07 -0.09 -13.41
N CYS A 70 6.65 1.11 -13.37
CA CYS A 70 6.51 2.02 -12.23
C CYS A 70 5.05 2.40 -12.01
N ASP A 71 4.32 2.77 -13.08
CA ASP A 71 2.90 3.11 -13.02
C ASP A 71 2.05 1.94 -12.50
N SER A 72 2.34 0.71 -12.95
CA SER A 72 1.65 -0.49 -12.46
C SER A 72 1.88 -0.72 -10.97
N LEU A 73 3.13 -0.57 -10.51
CA LEU A 73 3.49 -0.75 -9.11
C LEU A 73 2.88 0.33 -8.22
N GLU A 74 2.83 1.58 -8.69
CA GLU A 74 2.18 2.69 -7.99
C GLU A 74 0.66 2.47 -7.87
N ASN A 75 0.03 1.94 -8.91
CA ASN A 75 -1.39 1.59 -8.89
C ASN A 75 -1.68 0.44 -7.92
N ASP A 76 -0.86 -0.62 -7.93
CA ASP A 76 -0.97 -1.72 -6.97
C ASP A 76 -0.78 -1.22 -5.53
N PHE A 77 0.21 -0.35 -5.31
CA PHE A 77 0.46 0.26 -4.01
C PHE A 77 -0.70 1.15 -3.54
N SER A 78 -1.30 1.93 -4.43
CA SER A 78 -2.50 2.74 -4.12
C SER A 78 -3.65 1.87 -3.63
N ASN A 79 -3.86 0.68 -4.22
CA ASN A 79 -4.86 -0.27 -3.74
C ASN A 79 -4.57 -0.75 -2.30
N TYR A 80 -3.29 -1.00 -1.97
CA TYR A 80 -2.91 -1.38 -0.60
C TYR A 80 -3.09 -0.24 0.40
N GLN A 81 -2.80 1.00 -0.02
CA GLN A 81 -3.01 2.18 0.80
C GLN A 81 -4.50 2.40 1.10
N ASP A 82 -5.37 2.26 0.09
CA ASP A 82 -6.83 2.35 0.25
C ASP A 82 -7.36 1.27 1.21
N ASP A 83 -6.90 0.02 1.06
CA ASP A 83 -7.28 -1.08 1.96
C ASP A 83 -6.82 -0.80 3.39
N TYR A 84 -5.60 -0.28 3.57
CA TYR A 84 -5.05 0.10 4.87
C TYR A 84 -5.85 1.23 5.52
N GLN A 85 -6.20 2.27 4.75
CA GLN A 85 -6.98 3.39 5.23
C GLN A 85 -8.39 2.96 5.63
N ALA A 86 -9.07 2.14 4.82
CA ALA A 86 -10.39 1.61 5.15
C ALA A 86 -10.38 0.80 6.47
N ARG A 87 -9.33 0.00 6.71
CA ARG A 87 -9.18 -0.73 7.98
C ARG A 87 -8.91 0.21 9.15
N THR A 88 -8.08 1.22 8.95
CA THR A 88 -7.77 2.26 9.96
C THR A 88 -9.03 3.02 10.39
N GLU A 89 -9.88 3.39 9.44
CA GLU A 89 -11.18 4.03 9.69
C GLU A 89 -12.11 3.10 10.50
N CYS A 90 -12.10 1.80 10.21
CA CYS A 90 -12.89 0.83 10.97
C CYS A 90 -12.41 0.60 12.40
N TYR A 91 -11.09 0.54 12.63
CA TYR A 91 -10.55 0.42 13.99
C TYR A 91 -10.79 1.69 14.81
N SER A 92 -10.62 2.87 14.21
CA SER A 92 -10.92 4.14 14.89
C SER A 92 -12.41 4.31 15.18
N ALA A 93 -13.30 3.92 14.28
CA ALA A 93 -14.75 3.90 14.54
C ALA A 93 -15.12 2.95 15.68
N ALA A 94 -14.55 1.74 15.70
CA ALA A 94 -14.75 0.77 16.77
C ALA A 94 -14.28 1.29 18.14
N LEU A 95 -13.16 2.01 18.20
CA LEU A 95 -12.66 2.66 19.41
C LEU A 95 -13.59 3.77 19.93
N MET A 96 -14.35 4.42 19.03
CA MET A 96 -15.35 5.44 19.38
C MET A 96 -16.76 4.87 19.60
N GLY A 97 -16.95 3.54 19.53
CA GLY A 97 -18.25 2.90 19.68
C GLY A 97 -19.20 3.10 18.48
N VAL A 98 -18.66 3.44 17.31
CA VAL A 98 -19.41 3.69 16.07
C VAL A 98 -19.25 2.47 15.14
N PRO A 99 -20.31 2.01 14.45
CA PRO A 99 -20.19 0.91 13.48
C PRO A 99 -19.22 1.27 12.35
N CYS A 100 -18.30 0.34 12.05
CA CYS A 100 -17.33 0.44 10.97
C CYS A 100 -18.03 0.68 9.62
N PRO A 101 -17.63 1.71 8.85
CA PRO A 101 -18.16 1.92 7.52
C PRO A 101 -17.76 0.74 6.63
N LEU A 102 -18.72 0.11 5.97
CA LEU A 102 -18.48 -1.02 5.07
C LEU A 102 -17.44 -0.64 4.00
N PRO A 103 -16.49 -1.54 3.64
CA PRO A 103 -15.53 -1.26 2.59
C PRO A 103 -16.27 -0.97 1.29
N ARG A 104 -15.84 0.08 0.57
CA ARG A 104 -16.32 0.39 -0.79
C ARG A 104 -16.12 -0.87 -1.63
N GLN A 105 -17.24 -1.45 -2.09
CA GLN A 105 -17.23 -2.65 -2.93
C GLN A 105 -16.32 -2.40 -4.14
N ARG A 106 -15.24 -3.17 -4.27
CA ARG A 106 -14.39 -3.16 -5.48
C ARG A 106 -15.28 -3.52 -6.67
N LYS A 107 -15.45 -2.59 -7.62
CA LYS A 107 -15.94 -2.96 -8.94
C LYS A 107 -14.83 -3.74 -9.62
N ALA A 108 -15.06 -5.04 -9.83
CA ALA A 108 -14.23 -5.83 -10.73
C ALA A 108 -14.36 -5.21 -12.13
N ASN A 109 -13.24 -4.73 -12.68
CA ASN A 109 -13.08 -4.45 -14.10
C ASN A 109 -12.31 -5.60 -14.72
#